data_AF-A0A3B8WDW7-F1
#
_entry.id   AF-A0A3B8WDW7-F1
#
_cell.length_a   1.000
_cell.length_b   1.000
_cell.length_c   1.000
_cell.angle_alpha   90.00
_cell.angle_beta   90.00
_cell.angle_gamma   90.00
#
_symmetry.space_group_name_H-M   'P 1'
#
loop_
_entity.id
_entity.type
_entity.pdbx_description
1 polymer ?
#
loop_
_entity_poly.entity_id
_entity_poly.type
_entity_poly.pdbx_seq_one_letter_code
_entity_poly.pdbx_strand_id
1 'polypeptide(L)'
;MSDLYLKLVNTPVGKTAAQSLGLPSPAPLKRLKRVDQPFIEGDVLIGAGNGARAIATLGSIVGASPATLHHATGPETLAESAKASPKARALEITGDVSGKFS
;
A
#
# COMPACT_ATOMS: atom_id res chain seq x y z
N MET A 1 13.56 0.12 39.63
CA MET A 1 13.63 1.10 38.52
C MET A 1 12.29 1.08 37.81
N SER A 2 11.43 2.07 38.02
CA SER A 2 10.16 2.15 37.29
C SER A 2 10.40 2.86 35.96
N ASP A 3 10.30 2.12 34.86
CA ASP A 3 10.46 2.67 33.51
C ASP A 3 9.46 3.80 33.26
N LEU A 4 9.97 4.99 32.90
CA LEU A 4 9.15 6.16 32.58
C LEU A 4 8.19 5.85 31.42
N TYR A 5 8.61 4.99 30.49
CA TYR A 5 7.79 4.49 29.39
C TYR A 5 6.60 3.66 29.88
N LEU A 6 6.79 2.82 30.90
CA LEU A 6 5.73 1.99 31.49
C LEU A 6 4.72 2.86 32.27
N LYS A 7 5.20 3.93 32.91
CA LYS A 7 4.30 4.94 33.51
C LYS A 7 3.50 5.69 32.45
N LEU A 8 4.10 6.05 31.32
CA LEU A 8 3.43 6.76 30.23
C LEU A 8 2.31 5.92 29.61
N VAL A 9 2.56 4.64 29.31
CA VAL A 9 1.54 3.70 28.78
C VAL A 9 0.40 3.50 29.78
N ASN A 10 0.67 3.59 31.08
CA ASN A 10 -0.36 3.45 32.12
C ASN A 10 -1.20 4.70 32.38
N THR A 11 -0.85 5.85 31.78
CA THR A 11 -1.72 7.04 31.81
C THR A 11 -2.99 6.80 30.97
N PRO A 12 -4.10 7.52 31.24
CA PRO A 12 -5.32 7.39 30.44
C PRO A 12 -5.08 7.58 28.94
N VAL A 13 -4.26 8.56 28.56
CA VAL A 13 -3.90 8.83 27.14
C VAL A 13 -3.00 7.72 26.59
N GLY A 14 -2.02 7.24 27.37
CA GLY A 14 -1.14 6.16 26.96
C GLY A 14 -1.85 4.83 26.75
N LYS A 15 -2.86 4.50 27.58
CA LYS A 15 -3.68 3.31 27.41
C LYS A 15 -4.52 3.37 26.14
N THR A 16 -5.14 4.52 25.86
CA THR A 16 -5.91 4.72 24.62
C THR A 16 -5.03 4.58 23.38
N ALA A 17 -3.82 5.17 23.41
CA ALA A 17 -2.87 5.06 22.31
C ALA A 17 -2.42 3.60 22.08
N ALA A 18 -2.07 2.88 23.15
CA ALA A 18 -1.66 1.48 23.06
C ALA A 18 -2.79 0.55 22.60
N GLN A 19 -4.04 0.80 23.02
CA GLN A 19 -5.21 0.03 22.56
C GLN A 19 -5.55 0.32 21.08
N SER A 20 -5.33 1.54 20.61
CA SER A 20 -5.71 1.95 19.24
C SER A 20 -4.64 1.60 18.20
N LEU A 21 -3.36 1.76 18.55
CA LEU A 21 -2.23 1.63 17.61
C LEU A 21 -1.36 0.41 17.88
N GLY A 22 -1.64 -0.35 18.95
CA GLY A 22 -0.76 -1.38 19.46
C GLY A 22 0.42 -0.82 20.25
N LEU A 23 1.35 -1.71 20.62
CA LEU A 23 2.56 -1.31 21.33
C LEU A 23 3.54 -0.58 20.38
N PRO A 24 4.36 0.35 20.88
CA PRO A 24 5.28 1.13 20.05
C PRO A 24 6.27 0.25 19.30
N SER A 25 6.09 0.15 17.98
CA SER A 25 7.04 -0.48 17.05
C SER A 25 7.22 0.41 15.81
N PRO A 26 7.91 1.57 15.95
CA PRO A 26 7.99 2.56 14.87
C PRO A 26 8.88 2.06 13.72
N ALA A 27 8.30 1.99 12.52
CA ALA A 27 9.06 1.72 11.30
C ALA A 27 9.82 3.00 10.84
N PRO A 28 11.08 2.90 10.39
CA PRO A 28 11.76 4.02 9.75
C PRO A 28 11.02 4.47 8.48
N LEU A 29 10.63 5.74 8.43
CA LEU A 29 9.88 6.28 7.30
C LEU A 29 10.79 6.48 6.06
N LYS A 30 10.35 5.97 4.90
CA LYS A 30 10.97 6.26 3.60
C LYS A 30 10.84 7.77 3.30
N ARG A 31 11.95 8.44 3.00
CA ARG A 31 12.00 9.88 2.67
C ARG A 31 12.52 10.07 1.25
N LEU A 32 12.17 11.20 0.62
CA LEU A 32 12.79 11.64 -0.62
C LEU A 32 14.29 11.88 -0.37
N LYS A 33 15.17 11.14 -1.07
CA LYS A 33 16.62 11.24 -0.89
C LYS A 33 17.30 12.12 -1.92
N ARG A 34 16.77 12.12 -3.15
CA ARG A 34 17.30 12.90 -4.28
C ARG A 34 16.16 13.54 -5.05
N VAL A 35 16.45 14.64 -5.75
CA VAL A 35 15.48 15.39 -6.54
C VAL A 35 15.00 14.58 -7.77
N ASP A 36 15.85 13.70 -8.28
CA ASP A 36 15.60 12.84 -9.44
C ASP A 36 15.01 11.47 -9.08
N GLN A 37 14.73 11.22 -7.80
CA GLN A 37 14.25 9.92 -7.35
C GLN A 37 12.87 9.62 -7.97
N PRO A 38 12.65 8.42 -8.54
CA PRO A 38 11.35 8.00 -9.02
C PRO A 38 10.28 8.10 -7.91
N PHE A 39 9.07 8.50 -8.28
CA PHE A 39 8.01 8.74 -7.30
C PHE A 39 7.52 7.44 -6.62
N ILE A 40 7.53 6.31 -7.34
CA ILE A 40 7.31 4.97 -6.79
C ILE A 40 8.36 4.01 -7.37
N GLU A 41 8.89 3.14 -6.51
CA GLU A 41 9.74 2.02 -6.87
C GLU A 41 9.10 0.74 -6.31
N GLY A 42 9.31 -0.40 -6.98
CA GLY A 42 8.79 -1.70 -6.57
C GLY A 42 7.44 -2.05 -7.17
N ASP A 43 6.78 -3.04 -6.57
CA ASP A 43 5.53 -3.62 -7.04
C ASP A 43 4.32 -2.80 -6.57
N VAL A 44 3.44 -2.43 -7.51
CA VAL A 44 2.21 -1.66 -7.24
C VAL A 44 1.00 -2.44 -7.69
N LEU A 45 0.06 -2.66 -6.78
CA LEU A 45 -1.25 -3.24 -7.11
C LEU A 45 -2.29 -2.13 -7.32
N ILE A 46 -3.00 -2.18 -8.45
CA ILE A 46 -4.13 -1.30 -8.76
C ILE A 46 -5.41 -2.11 -8.94
N GLY A 47 -6.50 -1.62 -8.37
CA GLY A 47 -7.83 -2.22 -8.48
C GLY A 47 -8.88 -1.17 -8.79
N ALA A 48 -9.93 -1.58 -9.49
CA ALA A 48 -11.08 -0.74 -9.80
C ALA A 48 -12.38 -1.50 -9.54
N GLY A 49 -13.26 -0.88 -8.77
CA GLY A 49 -14.66 -1.31 -8.65
C GLY A 49 -15.47 -0.97 -9.90
N ASN A 50 -16.71 -1.48 -9.96
CA ASN A 50 -17.62 -1.21 -11.07
C ASN A 50 -17.90 0.30 -11.27
N GLY A 51 -17.79 0.77 -12.51
CA GLY A 51 -18.02 2.17 -12.90
C GLY A 51 -16.82 3.10 -12.69
N ALA A 52 -15.62 2.56 -12.48
CA ALA A 52 -14.42 3.34 -12.25
C ALA A 52 -13.96 4.06 -13.52
N ARG A 53 -14.07 5.38 -13.52
CA ARG A 53 -13.68 6.23 -14.66
C ARG A 53 -12.19 6.60 -14.68
N ALA A 54 -11.54 6.58 -13.51
CA ALA A 54 -10.17 7.06 -13.34
C ALA A 54 -9.09 5.98 -13.56
N ILE A 55 -9.48 4.71 -13.71
CA ILE A 55 -8.55 3.57 -13.68
C ILE A 55 -7.48 3.64 -14.78
N ALA A 56 -7.87 4.04 -15.99
CA ALA A 56 -6.94 4.19 -17.11
C ALA A 56 -5.95 5.35 -16.89
N THR A 57 -6.43 6.46 -16.32
CA THR A 57 -5.58 7.63 -16.00
C THR A 57 -4.60 7.27 -14.88
N LEU A 58 -5.07 6.62 -13.82
CA LEU A 58 -4.21 6.19 -12.71
C LEU A 58 -3.15 5.19 -13.17
N GLY A 59 -3.53 4.19 -13.98
CA GLY A 59 -2.57 3.24 -14.52
C GLY A 59 -1.56 3.87 -15.50
N SER A 60 -1.93 4.94 -16.20
CA SER A 60 -1.01 5.73 -17.03
C SER A 60 0.00 6.52 -16.19
N ILE A 61 -0.45 7.14 -15.09
CA ILE A 61 0.42 7.91 -14.17
C ILE A 61 1.39 6.98 -13.45
N VAL A 62 0.90 5.88 -12.89
CA VAL A 62 1.75 4.91 -12.17
C VAL A 62 2.68 4.20 -13.13
N GLY A 63 2.22 3.86 -14.35
CA GLY A 63 3.03 3.24 -15.39
C GLY A 63 4.10 4.14 -16.00
N ALA A 64 4.11 5.44 -15.70
CA ALA A 64 5.21 6.35 -16.04
C ALA A 64 6.40 6.21 -15.07
N SER A 65 6.24 5.50 -13.97
CA SER A 65 7.30 5.19 -13.01
C SER A 65 8.02 3.88 -13.34
N PRO A 66 9.22 3.63 -12.78
CA PRO A 66 9.90 2.33 -12.84
C PRO A 66 9.19 1.19 -12.08
N ALA A 67 8.00 1.44 -11.53
CA ALA A 67 7.23 0.49 -10.78
C ALA A 67 6.68 -0.65 -11.65
N THR A 68 6.64 -1.85 -11.08
CA THR A 68 6.00 -3.03 -11.66
C THR A 68 4.51 -2.99 -11.34
N LEU A 69 3.70 -2.62 -12.32
CA LEU A 69 2.25 -2.48 -12.15
C LEU A 69 1.55 -3.84 -12.24
N HIS A 70 0.73 -4.14 -11.24
CA HIS A 70 -0.17 -5.28 -11.16
C HIS A 70 -1.61 -4.80 -11.13
N HIS A 71 -2.52 -5.49 -11.83
CA HIS A 71 -3.95 -5.24 -11.72
C HIS A 71 -4.65 -6.39 -10.99
N ALA A 72 -5.59 -6.05 -10.11
CA ALA A 72 -6.31 -7.03 -9.29
C ALA A 72 -7.30 -7.87 -10.13
N THR A 73 -7.27 -9.19 -9.96
CA THR A 73 -8.21 -10.14 -10.57
C THR A 73 -8.78 -11.12 -9.54
N GLY A 74 -9.85 -11.83 -9.90
CA GLY A 74 -10.54 -12.80 -9.04
C GLY A 74 -12.03 -12.46 -8.89
N PRO A 75 -12.42 -11.52 -7.99
CA PRO A 75 -13.82 -11.10 -7.85
C PRO A 75 -14.35 -10.36 -9.09
N GLU A 76 -15.59 -10.65 -9.49
CA GLU A 76 -16.25 -9.96 -10.63
C GLU A 76 -16.36 -8.45 -10.43
N THR A 77 -16.44 -7.99 -9.18
CA THR A 77 -16.46 -6.57 -8.82
C THR A 77 -15.19 -5.81 -9.21
N LEU A 78 -14.10 -6.53 -9.53
CA LEU A 78 -12.80 -5.99 -9.92
C LEU A 78 -12.50 -6.15 -11.41
N ALA A 79 -13.46 -6.60 -12.22
CA ALA A 79 -13.27 -6.80 -13.66
C ALA A 79 -12.75 -5.54 -14.38
N GLU A 80 -13.09 -4.35 -13.87
CA GLU A 80 -12.63 -3.09 -14.45
C GLU A 80 -11.15 -2.78 -14.18
N SER A 81 -10.49 -3.50 -13.27
CA SER A 81 -9.05 -3.35 -12.98
C SER A 81 -8.18 -3.65 -14.19
N ALA A 82 -8.63 -4.52 -15.11
CA ALA A 82 -7.93 -4.80 -16.36
C ALA A 82 -7.78 -3.57 -17.27
N LYS A 83 -8.62 -2.54 -17.08
CA LYS A 83 -8.57 -1.27 -17.82
C LYS A 83 -7.44 -0.33 -17.36
N ALA A 84 -6.68 -0.70 -16.33
CA ALA A 84 -5.65 0.15 -15.75
C ALA A 84 -4.49 0.45 -16.73
N SER A 85 -3.89 -0.58 -17.32
CA SER A 85 -2.82 -0.41 -18.29
C SER A 85 -2.58 -1.70 -19.06
N PRO A 86 -2.28 -1.65 -20.38
CA PRO A 86 -1.89 -2.83 -21.15
C PRO A 86 -0.61 -3.51 -20.64
N LYS A 87 0.22 -2.78 -19.89
CA LYS A 87 1.48 -3.29 -19.33
C LYS A 87 1.31 -3.89 -17.92
N ALA A 88 0.13 -3.75 -17.31
CA ALA A 88 -0.11 -4.24 -15.95
C ALA A 88 -0.25 -5.77 -15.94
N ARG A 89 0.42 -6.44 -15.01
CA ARG A 89 0.33 -7.90 -14.85
C ARG A 89 -0.89 -8.28 -14.00
N ALA A 90 -1.64 -9.28 -14.41
CA ALA A 90 -2.76 -9.79 -13.61
C ALA A 90 -2.23 -10.37 -12.29
N LEU A 91 -2.89 -10.03 -11.18
CA LEU A 91 -2.62 -10.60 -9.87
C LEU A 91 -3.94 -11.03 -9.22
N GLU A 92 -4.09 -12.34 -9.05
CA GLU A 92 -5.21 -12.96 -8.33
C GLU A 92 -5.15 -12.58 -6.85
N ILE A 93 -6.16 -11.85 -6.36
CA ILE A 93 -6.18 -11.38 -4.97
C ILE A 93 -6.76 -12.41 -4.00
N THR A 94 -7.47 -13.42 -4.51
CA THR A 94 -8.10 -14.48 -3.70
C THR A 94 -7.19 -15.71 -3.52
N GLY A 95 -6.03 -15.75 -4.19
CA GLY A 95 -5.05 -16.81 -4.06
C GLY A 95 -3.94 -16.48 -3.06
N ASP A 96 -3.06 -17.46 -2.80
CA ASP A 96 -1.82 -17.22 -2.05
C ASP A 96 -0.89 -16.31 -2.86
N VAL A 97 -0.69 -15.09 -2.36
CA VAL A 97 0.22 -14.14 -2.99
C VAL A 97 1.65 -14.53 -2.66
N SER A 98 2.29 -15.30 -3.54
CA SER A 98 3.66 -15.82 -3.35
C SER A 98 4.78 -14.79 -3.60
N GLY A 99 4.46 -13.50 -3.63
CA GLY A 99 5.39 -12.40 -3.94
C GLY A 99 5.63 -11.50 -2.72
N LYS A 100 6.89 -11.10 -2.50
CA LYS A 100 7.19 -10.01 -1.57
C LYS A 100 7.07 -8.68 -2.30
N PHE A 101 6.07 -7.88 -1.95
CA PHE A 101 6.02 -6.47 -2.32
C PHE A 101 7.06 -5.73 -1.46
N SER A 102 8.16 -5.23 -2.05
CA SER A 102 9.24 -4.53 -1.34
C SER A 102 9.36 -3.06 -1.71
#